data_AF-A0A7X5WU09-F1
#
_entry.id   AF-A0A7X5WU09-F1
#
_cell.length_a   1.000
_cell.length_b   1.000
_cell.length_c   1.000
_cell.angle_alpha   90.00
_cell.angle_beta   90.00
_cell.angle_gamma   90.00
#
_symmetry.space_group_name_H-M   'P 1'
#
loop_
_entity.id
_entity.type
_entity.pdbx_description
1 polymer ?
#
loop_
_entity_poly.entity_id
_entity_poly.type
_entity_poly.pdbx_seq_one_letter_code
_entity_poly.pdbx_strand_id
1 'polypeptide(L)' 'MPTPHIAAAPGEIAEAILLPGDPLRAKHIADRFLTDVRQVTGTRNMLGFTGAHEGMAVSVMG' A
#
# COMPACT_ATOMS: atom_id res chain seq x y z
N MET A 1 15.95 -2.44 -2.68
CA MET A 1 15.77 -3.06 -4.01
C MET A 1 14.42 -3.73 -4.03
N PRO A 2 13.69 -3.72 -5.17
CA PRO A 2 12.46 -4.47 -5.34
C PRO A 2 12.67 -5.97 -5.10
N THR A 3 11.62 -6.68 -4.72
CA THR A 3 11.62 -8.14 -4.53
C THR A 3 10.80 -8.83 -5.63
N PRO A 4 10.87 -10.16 -5.80
CA PRO A 4 10.11 -10.86 -6.85
C PRO A 4 8.58 -10.71 -6.76
N HIS A 5 8.04 -10.33 -5.59
CA HIS A 5 6.60 -10.28 -5.33
C HIS A 5 6.09 -8.88 -4.98
N ILE A 6 6.98 -7.99 -4.53
CA ILE A 6 6.65 -6.62 -4.11
C ILE A 6 7.63 -5.68 -4.81
N ALA A 7 7.12 -4.88 -5.75
CA ALA A 7 7.92 -4.00 -6.61
C ALA A 7 8.38 -2.69 -5.91
N ALA A 8 7.91 -2.45 -4.68
CA ALA A 8 8.20 -1.25 -3.93
C ALA A 8 9.70 -1.07 -3.66
N ALA A 9 10.19 0.16 -3.82
CA ALA A 9 11.54 0.55 -3.44
C ALA A 9 11.66 0.75 -1.91
N PRO A 10 12.88 0.72 -1.35
CA PRO A 10 13.08 1.04 0.06
C PRO A 10 12.51 2.41 0.43
N GLY A 11 11.78 2.49 1.53
CA GLY A 11 11.12 3.71 1.99
C GLY A 11 9.76 4.00 1.36
N GLU A 12 9.31 3.20 0.39
CA GLU A 12 7.98 3.37 -0.22
C GLU A 12 6.85 2.74 0.59
N ILE A 13 7.16 1.72 1.39
CA ILE A 13 6.23 1.13 2.36
C ILE A 13 6.46 1.85 3.70
N ALA A 14 5.39 2.37 4.28
CA ALA A 14 5.41 3.02 5.59
C ALA A 14 5.68 2.01 6.71
N GLU A 15 6.10 2.51 7.87
CA GLU A 15 6.33 1.66 9.05
C GLU A 15 5.05 0.98 9.54
N ALA A 16 3.91 1.67 9.45
CA ALA A 16 2.59 1.10 9.74
C ALA A 16 1.93 0.57 8.46
N ILE A 17 1.51 -0.70 8.48
CA ILE A 17 0.86 -1.35 7.33
C ILE A 17 -0.36 -2.20 7.73
N LEU A 18 -1.44 -2.08 6.97
CA LEU A 18 -2.60 -2.98 7.02
C LEU A 18 -2.49 -4.04 5.91
N LEU A 19 -2.82 -5.29 6.25
CA LEU A 19 -2.67 -6.44 5.35
C LEU A 19 -4.02 -7.16 5.11
N PRO A 20 -4.98 -6.54 4.40
CA PRO A 20 -6.16 -7.27 3.94
C PRO A 20 -5.76 -8.38 2.94
N GLY A 21 -6.51 -9.49 2.90
CA GLY A 21 -6.24 -10.56 1.94
C GLY A 21 -6.87 -10.39 0.55
N ASP A 22 -7.74 -9.38 0.38
CA ASP A 22 -8.40 -9.07 -0.89
C ASP A 22 -7.79 -7.79 -1.48
N PRO A 23 -7.21 -7.82 -2.69
CA PRO A 23 -6.62 -6.64 -3.31
C PRO A 23 -7.60 -5.51 -3.58
N LEU A 24 -8.87 -5.84 -3.87
CA LEU A 24 -9.89 -4.83 -4.05
C LEU A 24 -10.27 -4.16 -2.72
N ARG A 25 -10.11 -4.88 -1.60
CA ARG A 25 -10.22 -4.28 -0.26
C ARG A 25 -9.03 -3.39 0.04
N ALA A 26 -7.81 -3.78 -0.33
CA ALA A 26 -6.64 -2.91 -0.20
C ALA A 26 -6.86 -1.59 -0.96
N LYS A 27 -7.30 -1.69 -2.22
CA LYS A 27 -7.66 -0.51 -3.01
C LYS A 27 -8.78 0.31 -2.37
N HIS A 28 -9.85 -0.33 -1.90
CA HIS A 28 -10.95 0.36 -1.23
C HIS A 28 -10.50 1.14 0.01
N ILE A 29 -9.65 0.53 0.84
CA ILE A 29 -9.13 1.20 2.04
C ILE A 29 -8.28 2.41 1.64
N ALA A 30 -7.37 2.22 0.68
CA ALA A 30 -6.51 3.30 0.19
C ALA A 30 -7.33 4.48 -0.35
N ASP A 31 -8.30 4.23 -1.25
CA ASP A 31 -9.11 5.28 -1.87
C ASP A 31 -10.02 6.03 -0.88
N ARG A 32 -10.38 5.42 0.25
CA ARG A 32 -11.39 5.96 1.18
C ARG A 32 -10.81 6.58 2.44
N PHE A 33 -9.70 6.08 2.95
CA PHE A 33 -9.18 6.45 4.26
C PHE A 33 -7.80 7.08 4.22
N LEU A 34 -7.10 7.02 3.09
CA LEU A 34 -5.78 7.61 2.93
C LEU A 34 -5.84 8.86 2.04
N THR A 35 -4.90 9.77 2.29
CA THR A 35 -4.62 10.95 1.47
C THR A 35 -3.25 10.79 0.82
N ASP A 36 -2.96 11.55 -0.24
CA ASP A 36 -1.70 11.49 -1.01
C ASP A 36 -1.31 10.06 -1.43
N VAL A 37 -2.32 9.29 -1.84
CA VAL A 37 -2.20 7.85 -2.12
C VAL A 37 -1.35 7.60 -3.36
N ARG A 38 -0.37 6.72 -3.21
CA ARG A 38 0.45 6.19 -4.29
C ARG A 38 0.43 4.67 -4.27
N GLN A 39 0.20 4.05 -5.42
CA GLN A 39 0.41 2.63 -5.57
C GLN A 39 1.91 2.33 -5.68
N VAL A 40 2.42 1.47 -4.79
CA VAL A 40 3.85 1.12 -4.69
C VAL A 40 4.15 -0.27 -5.24
N THR A 41 3.14 -1.13 -5.35
CA THR A 41 3.24 -2.42 -6.03
C THR A 41 1.90 -2.84 -6.63
N GLY A 42 1.95 -3.60 -7.72
CA GLY A 42 0.81 -4.32 -8.30
C GLY A 42 1.20 -5.70 -8.83
N THR A 43 2.41 -6.17 -8.49
CA THR A 43 2.95 -7.45 -8.92
C THR A 43 2.03 -8.58 -8.47
N ARG A 44 1.63 -9.46 -9.41
CA ARG A 44 0.72 -10.60 -9.15
C ARG A 44 -0.65 -10.21 -8.56
N ASN A 45 -1.15 -9.01 -8.86
CA ASN A 45 -2.35 -8.45 -8.25
C ASN A 45 -2.28 -8.26 -6.72
N MET A 46 -1.08 -8.31 -6.12
CA MET A 46 -0.85 -7.87 -4.74
C MET A 46 -0.80 -6.34 -4.78
N LEU A 47 -1.95 -5.69 -4.58
CA LEU A 47 -2.09 -4.25 -4.68
C LEU A 47 -1.59 -3.62 -3.38
N GLY A 48 -0.50 -2.85 -3.48
CA GLY A 48 0.09 -2.14 -2.36
C GLY A 48 0.05 -0.64 -2.57
N PHE A 49 -0.41 0.09 -1.56
CA PHE A 49 -0.54 1.54 -1.56
C PHE A 49 0.11 2.13 -0.31
N THR A 50 0.60 3.36 -0.43
CA THR A 50 1.08 4.18 0.68
C THR A 50 0.47 5.56 0.56
N GLY A 51 0.00 6.11 1.68
CA GLY A 51 -0.53 7.46 1.78
C GLY A 51 -0.45 7.94 3.23
N ALA A 52 -1.24 8.95 3.57
CA ALA A 52 -1.34 9.48 4.93
C ALA A 52 -2.76 9.30 5.51
N HIS A 53 -2.83 8.86 6.76
CA HIS A 53 -4.04 8.83 7.57
C HIS A 53 -3.81 9.74 8.79
N GLU A 54 -4.62 10.79 8.94
CA GLU A 54 -4.47 11.76 10.04
C GLU A 54 -3.04 12.34 10.19
N GLY A 55 -2.34 12.52 9.06
CA GLY A 55 -0.96 13.01 9.02
C GLY A 55 0.12 11.95 9.27
N MET A 56 -0.26 10.71 9.61
CA MET A 56 0.66 9.58 9.76
C MET A 56 0.78 8.81 8.43
N ALA A 57 2.02 8.48 8.03
CA ALA A 57 2.26 7.61 6.88
C ALA A 57 1.77 6.19 7.16
N VAL A 58 0.89 5.67 6.31
CA VAL A 58 0.31 4.33 6.43
C VAL A 58 0.30 3.65 5.06
N SER A 59 0.66 2.37 5.05
CA SER A 59 0.53 1.51 3.89
C SER A 59 -0.64 0.53 4.03
N VAL A 60 -1.16 0.08 2.90
CA VAL A 60 -2.18 -0.96 2.79
C VAL A 60 -1.78 -1.87 1.64
N MET A 61 -1.72 -3.18 1.88
CA MET A 61 -1.33 -4.14 0.85
C MET A 61 -2.11 -5.44 0.97
N GLY A 62 -2.64 -5.93 -0.15
CA GLY A 62 -3.45 -7.14 -0.23
C GLY A 62 -3.71 -7.55 -1.66
#